data_AF-F3LD73-F1
#
_entry.id   AF-F3LD73-F1
#
_cell.length_a   1.000
_cell.length_b   1.000
_cell.length_c   1.000
_cell.angle_alpha   90.00
_cell.angle_beta   90.00
_cell.angle_gamma   90.00
#
_symmetry.space_group_name_H-M   'P 1'
#
loop_
_entity.id
_entity.type
_entity.pdbx_description
1 polymer ?
#
loop_
_entity_poly.entity_id
_entity_poly.type
_entity_poly.pdbx_seq_one_letter_code
_entity_poly.pdbx_strand_id
1 'polypeptide(L)'
;MNAKKTQDLPDVYRGKLSPIYVDDTVYKIIESLPKEIVVAQQAYDALMSETNTVMAQITQKTTVVLKSFIHALYDMIDSITRNPDAFMWLIRVRKTDEKEPYYYLLRSAAWAIVFARHLGLSKGNIRILALSVMLKDIGRLTLPKILLSSKAGDPSNSGVGQIIVEQTITSLKKMSEVHPKVIKTISMMFERLNGSGYPKQLQGDDIPFLSKVAGVATFYDEVTYLKGELCSIPSSQSVSQLYAARGMQFQDDLVVEFIKAFGLYPTGTLVKLSTKEIAIVTEQNYIRRLKPRVMVVVDKSGHALDQFEYIDLMIGDTRNIVPPTPSRIRRAEAQIPSRVDLIEDVQPYDYPIKVTKIRLEHIAVQQATHV
;
A
#
# COMPACT_ATOMS: atom_id res chain seq x y z
N MET A 1 -29.07 29.10 -5.83
CA MET A 1 -27.65 29.37 -6.17
C MET A 1 -26.81 28.28 -5.51
N ASN A 2 -26.04 27.41 -6.15
CA ASN A 2 -25.92 26.98 -7.53
C ASN A 2 -25.58 25.49 -7.41
N ALA A 3 -26.51 24.61 -7.74
CA ALA A 3 -26.19 23.22 -8.03
C ALA A 3 -25.28 23.24 -9.25
N LYS A 4 -23.96 23.08 -9.05
CA LYS A 4 -23.04 22.88 -10.16
C LYS A 4 -23.44 21.55 -10.80
N LYS A 5 -24.09 21.68 -11.96
CA LYS A 5 -24.33 20.64 -12.96
C LYS A 5 -23.18 19.64 -12.92
N THR A 6 -23.50 18.39 -12.63
CA THR A 6 -22.80 17.22 -13.17
C THR A 6 -22.67 17.46 -14.67
N GLN A 7 -21.51 17.97 -15.09
CA GLN A 7 -21.15 17.96 -16.51
C GLN A 7 -21.05 16.49 -16.89
N ASP A 8 -21.87 16.09 -17.85
CA ASP A 8 -21.76 14.80 -18.51
C ASP A 8 -20.29 14.57 -18.89
N LEU A 9 -19.73 13.47 -18.38
CA LEU A 9 -18.37 13.04 -18.65
C LEU A 9 -18.21 12.88 -20.16
N PRO A 10 -17.23 13.53 -20.81
CA PRO A 10 -17.11 13.42 -22.25
C PRO A 10 -16.74 11.97 -22.61
N ASP A 11 -17.43 11.42 -23.62
CA ASP A 11 -17.40 10.04 -24.14
C ASP A 11 -16.03 9.61 -24.74
N VAL A 12 -14.92 10.24 -24.33
CA VAL A 12 -13.67 10.37 -25.10
C VAL A 12 -12.83 9.08 -25.15
N TYR A 13 -13.07 8.12 -24.25
CA TYR A 13 -12.23 6.92 -24.13
C TYR A 13 -12.94 5.60 -24.43
N ARG A 14 -14.24 5.61 -24.77
CA ARG A 14 -14.94 4.39 -25.23
C ARG A 14 -14.28 3.91 -26.53
N GLY A 15 -13.40 2.92 -26.42
CA GLY A 15 -12.77 2.21 -27.56
C GLY A 15 -11.28 2.51 -27.82
N LYS A 16 -10.59 3.32 -27.00
CA LYS A 16 -9.15 3.67 -27.21
C LYS A 16 -8.19 3.22 -26.11
N LEU A 17 -8.68 2.61 -25.03
CA LEU A 17 -7.83 2.13 -23.94
C LEU A 17 -7.61 0.64 -24.10
N SER A 18 -6.34 0.23 -24.09
CA SER A 18 -5.96 -1.17 -24.07
C SER A 18 -6.49 -1.82 -22.79
N PRO A 19 -7.25 -2.93 -22.89
CA PRO A 19 -7.76 -3.62 -21.71
C PRO A 19 -6.59 -4.15 -20.86
N ILE A 20 -6.75 -4.13 -19.55
CA ILE A 20 -5.80 -4.80 -18.68
C ILE A 20 -6.02 -6.31 -18.68
N TYR A 21 -4.92 -7.06 -18.66
CA TYR A 21 -4.93 -8.50 -18.44
C TYR A 21 -4.40 -8.78 -17.05
N VAL A 22 -5.14 -9.59 -16.29
CA VAL A 22 -4.77 -10.04 -14.95
C VAL A 22 -4.47 -11.53 -15.04
N ASP A 23 -3.27 -11.91 -14.64
CA ASP A 23 -2.89 -13.31 -14.48
C ASP A 23 -2.75 -13.66 -13.00
N ASP A 24 -3.83 -14.16 -12.41
CA ASP A 24 -3.90 -14.55 -11.01
C ASP A 24 -3.18 -15.90 -10.72
N THR A 25 -2.65 -16.56 -11.74
CA THR A 25 -1.95 -17.84 -11.60
C THR A 25 -0.46 -17.68 -11.31
N VAL A 26 0.12 -16.53 -11.65
CA VAL A 26 1.58 -16.27 -11.54
C VAL A 26 2.05 -16.26 -10.09
N TYR A 27 1.30 -15.63 -9.20
CA TYR A 27 1.73 -15.39 -7.83
C TYR A 27 0.73 -15.93 -6.80
N LYS A 28 1.08 -17.09 -6.22
CA LYS A 28 0.38 -17.67 -5.07
C LYS A 28 1.09 -17.31 -3.76
N ILE A 29 0.37 -17.34 -2.65
CA ILE A 29 1.00 -17.27 -1.33
C ILE A 29 1.70 -18.62 -1.12
N ILE A 30 3.01 -18.59 -0.89
CA ILE A 30 3.83 -19.79 -0.75
C ILE A 30 4.50 -19.89 0.62
N GLU A 31 4.44 -18.85 1.44
CA GLU A 31 4.95 -18.84 2.81
C GLU A 31 3.90 -18.33 3.79
N SER A 32 3.94 -18.86 5.02
CA SER A 32 3.04 -18.43 6.09
C SER A 32 3.41 -17.05 6.61
N LEU A 33 2.43 -16.30 7.13
CA LEU A 33 2.68 -14.99 7.74
C LEU A 33 3.76 -15.02 8.84
N PRO A 34 3.76 -15.97 9.81
CA PRO A 34 4.80 -16.03 10.83
C PRO A 34 6.23 -16.20 10.29
N LYS A 35 6.38 -16.96 9.21
CA LYS A 35 7.67 -17.17 8.53
C LYS A 35 8.12 -15.91 7.81
N GLU A 36 7.23 -15.35 6.99
CA GLU A 36 7.60 -14.26 6.11
C GLU A 36 7.84 -12.95 6.88
N ILE A 37 7.19 -12.73 8.02
CA ILE A 37 7.33 -11.46 8.76
C ILE A 37 8.78 -11.20 9.24
N VAL A 38 9.55 -12.25 9.54
CA VAL A 38 10.97 -12.14 9.89
C VAL A 38 11.78 -11.65 8.69
N VAL A 39 11.57 -12.28 7.53
CA VAL A 39 12.29 -11.96 6.29
C VAL A 39 11.88 -10.57 5.77
N ALA A 40 10.59 -10.25 5.84
CA ALA A 40 10.06 -8.94 5.49
C ALA A 40 10.67 -7.84 6.36
N GLN A 41 10.86 -8.07 7.66
CA GLN A 41 11.49 -7.11 8.56
C GLN A 41 12.95 -6.86 8.19
N GLN A 42 13.71 -7.91 7.90
CA GLN A 42 15.11 -7.78 7.45
C GLN A 42 15.21 -7.01 6.14
N ALA A 43 14.34 -7.32 5.17
CA ALA A 43 14.28 -6.61 3.88
C ALA A 43 13.88 -5.13 4.06
N TYR A 44 12.94 -4.84 4.96
CA TYR A 44 12.55 -3.47 5.31
C TYR A 44 13.73 -2.68 5.89
N ASP A 45 14.40 -3.22 6.91
CA ASP A 45 15.51 -2.55 7.59
C ASP A 45 16.69 -2.30 6.64
N ALA A 46 17.04 -3.29 5.83
CA ALA A 46 18.08 -3.16 4.80
C ALA A 46 17.71 -2.08 3.78
N LEU A 47 16.49 -2.09 3.24
CA LEU A 47 16.05 -1.13 2.24
C LEU A 47 15.96 0.29 2.79
N MET A 48 15.50 0.47 4.04
CA MET A 48 15.50 1.78 4.70
C MET A 48 16.91 2.33 4.87
N SER A 49 17.85 1.49 5.32
CA SER A 49 19.26 1.86 5.48
C SER A 49 19.91 2.29 4.16
N GLU A 50 19.71 1.50 3.10
CA GLU A 50 20.22 1.81 1.77
C GLU A 50 19.55 3.04 1.15
N THR A 51 18.25 3.23 1.38
CA THR A 51 17.52 4.44 0.96
C THR A 51 18.16 5.68 1.57
N ASN A 52 18.39 5.68 2.89
CA ASN A 52 19.05 6.80 3.56
C ASN A 52 20.45 7.08 3.00
N THR A 53 21.22 6.02 2.72
CA THR A 53 22.55 6.13 2.09
C THR A 53 22.48 6.79 0.71
N VAL A 54 21.61 6.31 -0.17
CA VAL A 54 21.45 6.87 -1.53
C VAL A 54 20.98 8.33 -1.47
N MET A 55 20.00 8.65 -0.61
CA MET A 55 19.51 10.03 -0.47
C MET A 55 20.59 10.96 0.08
N ALA A 56 21.43 10.48 1.00
CA ALA A 56 22.57 11.23 1.52
C ALA A 56 23.62 11.51 0.42
N GLN A 57 23.96 10.51 -0.39
CA GLN A 57 24.89 10.66 -1.53
C GLN A 57 24.39 11.72 -2.52
N ILE A 58 23.10 11.68 -2.86
CA ILE A 58 22.48 12.67 -3.77
C ILE A 58 22.52 14.08 -3.16
N THR A 59 22.16 14.21 -1.89
CA THR A 59 22.15 15.50 -1.17
C THR A 59 23.54 16.11 -1.07
N GLN A 60 24.55 15.27 -0.80
CA GLN A 60 25.96 15.67 -0.71
C GLN A 60 26.64 15.83 -2.08
N LYS A 61 25.93 15.51 -3.17
CA LYS A 61 26.43 15.54 -4.56
C LYS A 61 27.68 14.66 -4.75
N THR A 62 27.76 13.53 -4.05
CA THR A 62 28.81 12.54 -4.21
C THR A 62 28.42 11.50 -5.27
N THR A 63 29.34 10.58 -5.60
CA THR A 63 29.06 9.46 -6.49
C THR A 63 27.95 8.58 -5.88
N VAL A 64 26.85 8.43 -6.61
CA VAL A 64 25.72 7.61 -6.20
C VAL A 64 25.97 6.17 -6.64
N VAL A 65 25.88 5.23 -5.71
CA VAL A 65 26.06 3.80 -5.98
C VAL A 65 24.75 3.07 -5.67
N LEU A 66 24.12 2.47 -6.68
CA LEU A 66 22.78 1.87 -6.50
C LEU A 66 22.80 0.36 -6.27
N LYS A 67 23.96 -0.29 -6.34
CA LYS A 67 24.04 -1.76 -6.31
C LYS A 67 23.40 -2.38 -5.05
N SER A 68 23.79 -1.91 -3.86
CA SER A 68 23.26 -2.43 -2.58
C SER A 68 21.78 -2.09 -2.41
N PHE A 69 21.39 -0.86 -2.76
CA PHE A 69 20.00 -0.42 -2.78
C PHE A 69 19.10 -1.28 -3.68
N ILE A 70 19.54 -1.59 -4.91
CA ILE A 70 18.80 -2.45 -5.84
C ILE A 70 18.68 -3.87 -5.28
N HIS A 71 19.72 -4.39 -4.61
CA HIS A 71 19.67 -5.70 -3.98
C HIS A 71 18.62 -5.74 -2.85
N ALA A 72 18.66 -4.78 -1.93
CA ALA A 72 17.67 -4.66 -0.85
C ALA A 72 16.23 -4.48 -1.39
N LEU A 73 16.07 -3.75 -2.50
CA LEU A 73 14.77 -3.62 -3.17
C LEU A 73 14.29 -4.96 -3.73
N TYR A 74 15.19 -5.80 -4.24
CA TYR A 74 14.85 -7.13 -4.73
C TYR A 74 14.43 -8.06 -3.60
N ASP A 75 15.05 -7.94 -2.42
CA ASP A 75 14.63 -8.70 -1.24
C ASP A 75 13.21 -8.34 -0.80
N MET A 76 12.85 -7.05 -0.83
CA MET A 76 11.47 -6.60 -0.62
C MET A 76 10.51 -7.16 -1.67
N ILE A 77 10.89 -7.14 -2.96
CA ILE A 77 10.07 -7.73 -4.03
C ILE A 77 9.86 -9.22 -3.79
N ASP A 78 10.93 -9.96 -3.50
CA ASP A 78 10.84 -11.39 -3.29
C ASP A 78 9.99 -11.72 -2.04
N SER A 79 10.11 -10.93 -0.96
CA SER A 79 9.26 -11.05 0.22
C SER A 79 7.77 -10.85 -0.10
N ILE A 80 7.43 -9.74 -0.75
CA ILE A 80 6.04 -9.45 -1.14
C ILE A 80 5.50 -10.52 -2.10
N THR A 81 6.32 -11.06 -3.01
CA THR A 81 5.86 -12.12 -3.91
C THR A 81 5.51 -13.40 -3.17
N ARG A 82 6.26 -13.77 -2.11
CA ARG A 82 5.99 -14.94 -1.26
C ARG A 82 4.75 -14.75 -0.39
N ASN A 83 4.65 -13.61 0.30
CA ASN A 83 3.49 -13.25 1.09
C ASN A 83 3.37 -11.71 1.19
N PRO A 84 2.39 -11.09 0.52
CA PRO A 84 2.24 -9.63 0.55
C PRO A 84 1.79 -9.10 1.92
N ASP A 85 1.01 -9.86 2.69
CA ASP A 85 0.44 -9.41 3.97
C ASP A 85 1.52 -9.11 5.02
N ALA A 86 2.63 -9.86 5.00
CA ALA A 86 3.76 -9.64 5.89
C ALA A 86 4.34 -8.22 5.73
N PHE A 87 4.66 -7.81 4.51
CA PHE A 87 5.23 -6.49 4.25
C PHE A 87 4.18 -5.38 4.43
N MET A 88 2.91 -5.66 4.05
CA MET A 88 1.80 -4.72 4.25
C MET A 88 1.54 -4.41 5.72
N TRP A 89 1.76 -5.38 6.62
CA TRP A 89 1.73 -5.15 8.05
C TRP A 89 2.83 -4.16 8.48
N LEU A 90 4.07 -4.41 8.06
CA LEU A 90 5.24 -3.59 8.40
C LEU A 90 5.08 -2.12 7.99
N ILE A 91 4.62 -1.86 6.77
CA ILE A 91 4.42 -0.48 6.29
C ILE A 91 3.26 0.26 6.98
N ARG A 92 2.52 -0.41 7.86
CA ARG A 92 1.56 0.25 8.76
C ARG A 92 2.06 0.31 10.19
N VAL A 93 3.06 -0.46 10.59
CA VAL A 93 3.75 -0.33 11.90
C VAL A 93 4.62 0.93 11.88
N ARG A 94 4.00 2.10 11.82
CA ARG A 94 4.69 3.37 11.98
C ARG A 94 5.22 3.42 13.41
N LYS A 95 6.53 3.56 13.61
CA LYS A 95 7.05 4.11 14.87
C LYS A 95 6.50 5.53 14.98
N THR A 96 5.45 5.68 15.78
CA THR A 96 4.65 6.91 15.88
C THR A 96 5.46 8.15 16.28
N ASP A 97 6.67 7.96 16.78
CA ASP A 97 7.52 9.03 17.31
C ASP A 97 8.72 9.39 16.42
N GLU A 98 9.04 8.58 15.40
CA GLU A 98 10.15 8.83 14.47
C GLU A 98 9.60 9.22 13.09
N LYS A 99 9.82 10.47 12.68
CA LYS A 99 9.64 10.87 11.28
C LYS A 99 10.79 10.27 10.47
N GLU A 100 10.72 8.98 10.17
CA GLU A 100 11.68 8.35 9.27
C GLU A 100 11.63 9.07 7.90
N PRO A 101 12.70 9.79 7.52
CA PRO A 101 12.77 10.43 6.22
C PRO A 101 12.60 9.36 5.14
N TYR A 102 11.96 9.71 4.03
CA TYR A 102 11.84 8.83 2.86
C TYR A 102 10.96 7.57 3.02
N TYR A 103 10.41 7.29 4.20
CA TYR A 103 9.51 6.15 4.44
C TYR A 103 8.36 6.02 3.43
N TYR A 104 7.79 7.15 2.99
CA TYR A 104 6.73 7.18 1.97
C TYR A 104 7.16 6.56 0.63
N LEU A 105 8.46 6.53 0.31
CA LEU A 105 8.96 5.88 -0.90
C LEU A 105 8.80 4.36 -0.80
N LEU A 106 9.21 3.77 0.33
CA LEU A 106 9.05 2.33 0.56
C LEU A 106 7.57 1.94 0.60
N ARG A 107 6.74 2.71 1.30
CA ARG A 107 5.30 2.44 1.39
C ARG A 107 4.63 2.51 0.01
N SER A 108 4.91 3.57 -0.76
CA SER A 108 4.45 3.72 -2.14
C SER A 108 4.94 2.58 -3.04
N ALA A 109 6.19 2.12 -2.88
CA ALA A 109 6.74 0.98 -3.61
C ALA A 109 6.07 -0.34 -3.21
N ALA A 110 5.73 -0.54 -1.93
CA ALA A 110 5.00 -1.72 -1.45
C ALA A 110 3.63 -1.82 -2.11
N TRP A 111 2.86 -0.72 -2.14
CA TRP A 111 1.59 -0.66 -2.87
C TRP A 111 1.78 -1.02 -4.36
N ALA A 112 2.81 -0.48 -5.01
CA ALA A 112 3.07 -0.74 -6.42
C ALA A 112 3.45 -2.21 -6.68
N ILE A 113 4.27 -2.82 -5.82
CA ILE A 113 4.71 -4.22 -5.95
C ILE A 113 3.55 -5.17 -5.70
N VAL A 114 2.76 -4.97 -4.64
CA VAL A 114 1.58 -5.81 -4.38
C VAL A 114 0.58 -5.70 -5.52
N PHE A 115 0.37 -4.50 -6.06
CA PHE A 115 -0.51 -4.32 -7.20
C PHE A 115 0.01 -5.03 -8.45
N ALA A 116 1.29 -4.88 -8.77
CA ALA A 116 1.90 -5.58 -9.90
C ALA A 116 1.90 -7.12 -9.74
N ARG A 117 2.06 -7.60 -8.50
CA ARG A 117 1.89 -9.01 -8.15
C ARG A 117 0.46 -9.48 -8.42
N HIS A 118 -0.55 -8.71 -8.01
CA HIS A 118 -1.97 -8.99 -8.28
C HIS A 118 -2.27 -9.05 -9.78
N LEU A 119 -1.69 -8.13 -10.57
CA LEU A 119 -1.83 -8.10 -12.03
C LEU A 119 -1.09 -9.26 -12.74
N GLY A 120 -0.23 -10.02 -12.04
CA GLY A 120 0.56 -11.09 -12.66
C GLY A 120 1.75 -10.58 -13.48
N LEU A 121 2.27 -9.38 -13.21
CA LEU A 121 3.39 -8.84 -13.98
C LEU A 121 4.67 -9.65 -13.76
N SER A 122 5.47 -9.85 -14.82
CA SER A 122 6.76 -10.52 -14.68
C SER A 122 7.67 -9.86 -13.63
N LYS A 123 8.52 -10.65 -12.96
CA LYS A 123 9.49 -10.11 -11.98
C LYS A 123 10.33 -8.96 -12.55
N GLY A 124 10.70 -9.01 -13.84
CA GLY A 124 11.41 -7.91 -14.51
C GLY A 124 10.62 -6.60 -14.54
N ASN A 125 9.33 -6.65 -14.84
CA ASN A 125 8.45 -5.47 -14.81
C ASN A 125 8.21 -4.97 -13.38
N ILE A 126 8.06 -5.88 -12.40
CA ILE A 126 7.95 -5.51 -10.98
C ILE A 126 9.21 -4.76 -10.52
N ARG A 127 10.40 -5.23 -10.88
CA ARG A 127 11.68 -4.56 -10.57
C ARG A 127 11.77 -3.16 -11.15
N ILE A 128 11.37 -2.98 -12.41
CA ILE A 128 11.31 -1.65 -13.04
C ILE A 128 10.33 -0.74 -12.30
N LEU A 129 9.12 -1.24 -12.02
CA LEU A 129 8.08 -0.48 -11.33
C LEU A 129 8.51 -0.05 -9.93
N ALA A 130 9.02 -0.98 -9.13
CA ALA A 130 9.48 -0.74 -7.77
C ALA A 130 10.59 0.30 -7.74
N LEU A 131 11.59 0.16 -8.61
CA LEU A 131 12.72 1.10 -8.70
C LEU A 131 12.26 2.49 -9.16
N SER A 132 11.30 2.56 -10.08
CA SER A 132 10.67 3.83 -10.49
C SER A 132 9.99 4.53 -9.33
N VAL A 133 9.19 3.81 -8.54
CA VAL A 133 8.44 4.41 -7.43
C VAL A 133 9.34 4.83 -6.28
N MET A 134 10.43 4.08 -6.04
CA MET A 134 11.43 4.43 -5.02
C MET A 134 12.29 5.64 -5.39
N LEU A 135 12.52 5.88 -6.68
CA LEU A 135 13.35 7.00 -7.16
C LEU A 135 12.55 8.18 -7.69
N LYS A 136 11.21 8.15 -7.62
CA LYS A 136 10.31 9.08 -8.30
C LYS A 136 10.58 10.56 -7.99
N ASP A 137 11.11 10.85 -6.81
CA ASP A 137 11.23 12.22 -6.32
C ASP A 137 12.62 12.58 -5.76
N ILE A 138 13.67 11.87 -6.18
CA ILE A 138 15.05 12.25 -5.83
C ILE A 138 15.42 13.66 -6.32
N GLY A 139 14.77 14.16 -7.36
CA GLY A 139 14.92 15.53 -7.85
C GLY A 139 14.56 16.59 -6.82
N ARG A 140 13.81 16.25 -5.76
CA ARG A 140 13.56 17.16 -4.64
C ARG A 140 14.83 17.51 -3.88
N LEU A 141 15.78 16.59 -3.81
CA LEU A 141 17.02 16.75 -3.05
C LEU A 141 17.98 17.76 -3.69
N THR A 142 17.80 18.05 -4.98
CA THR A 142 18.62 18.99 -5.74
C THR A 142 18.00 20.39 -5.79
N LEU A 143 16.76 20.57 -5.31
CA LEU A 143 16.04 21.83 -5.38
C LEU A 143 16.25 22.70 -4.13
N PRO A 144 16.31 24.04 -4.28
CA PRO A 144 16.29 24.97 -3.16
C PRO A 144 15.07 24.77 -2.25
N LYS A 145 15.27 24.79 -0.92
CA LYS A 145 14.19 24.62 0.08
C LYS A 145 13.01 25.57 -0.11
N ILE A 146 13.25 26.77 -0.68
CA ILE A 146 12.19 27.76 -0.94
C ILE A 146 11.16 27.26 -1.95
N LEU A 147 11.55 26.40 -2.91
CA LEU A 147 10.62 25.78 -3.87
C LEU A 147 9.82 24.62 -3.25
N LEU A 148 10.23 24.14 -2.07
CA LEU A 148 9.64 22.98 -1.39
C LEU A 148 8.71 23.37 -0.22
N SER A 149 8.55 24.66 0.07
CA SER A 149 7.70 25.16 1.17
C SER A 149 6.20 25.20 0.81
N SER A 150 5.36 25.12 1.85
CA SER A 150 4.09 24.38 1.96
C SER A 150 2.83 24.96 1.29
N LYS A 151 2.94 25.87 0.32
CA LYS A 151 1.83 26.17 -0.61
C LYS A 151 2.21 26.01 -2.09
N ALA A 152 3.50 25.95 -2.40
CA ALA A 152 4.03 25.74 -3.74
C ALA A 152 4.58 24.32 -3.94
N GLY A 153 4.97 23.61 -2.87
CA GLY A 153 5.63 22.30 -2.93
C GLY A 153 4.72 21.06 -2.88
N ASP A 154 3.41 21.23 -3.03
CA ASP A 154 2.49 20.11 -3.26
C ASP A 154 2.71 19.59 -4.70
N PRO A 155 3.03 18.31 -4.93
CA PRO A 155 3.09 17.74 -6.28
C PRO A 155 1.78 17.92 -7.07
N SER A 156 0.65 18.15 -6.40
CA SER A 156 -0.61 18.55 -7.05
C SER A 156 -0.54 19.94 -7.70
N ASN A 157 0.39 20.80 -7.28
CA ASN A 157 0.84 21.94 -8.05
C ASN A 157 1.72 21.44 -9.19
N SER A 158 1.09 21.26 -10.35
CA SER A 158 1.70 20.72 -11.56
C SER A 158 3.03 21.39 -11.92
N GLY A 159 3.22 22.67 -11.61
CA GLY A 159 4.47 23.39 -11.88
C GLY A 159 5.67 22.87 -11.08
N VAL A 160 5.55 22.73 -9.75
CA VAL A 160 6.66 22.22 -8.92
C VAL A 160 6.83 20.71 -9.09
N GLY A 161 5.72 19.97 -9.25
CA GLY A 161 5.75 18.55 -9.58
C GLY A 161 6.54 18.27 -10.86
N GLN A 162 6.30 19.06 -11.92
CA GLN A 162 7.04 18.97 -13.18
C GLN A 162 8.54 19.21 -12.98
N ILE A 163 8.93 20.27 -12.27
CA ILE A 163 10.35 20.57 -12.00
C ILE A 163 11.02 19.41 -11.25
N ILE A 164 10.34 18.83 -10.25
CA ILE A 164 10.86 17.66 -9.51
C ILE A 164 11.11 16.49 -10.47
N VAL A 165 10.15 16.17 -11.35
CA VAL A 165 10.30 15.08 -12.32
C VAL A 165 11.47 15.34 -13.27
N GLU A 166 11.61 16.56 -13.77
CA GLU A 166 12.73 16.95 -14.66
C GLU A 166 14.10 16.81 -13.96
N GLN A 167 14.20 17.24 -12.69
CA GLN A 167 15.42 17.07 -11.90
C GLN A 167 15.71 15.60 -11.57
N THR A 168 14.67 14.81 -11.27
CA THR A 168 14.79 13.36 -11.08
C THR A 168 15.37 12.72 -12.34
N ILE A 169 14.79 12.96 -13.52
CA ILE A 169 15.26 12.39 -14.79
C ILE A 169 16.71 12.81 -15.07
N THR A 170 17.06 14.08 -14.83
CA THR A 170 18.41 14.61 -15.03
C THR A 170 19.43 13.91 -14.13
N SER A 171 19.04 13.59 -12.89
CA SER A 171 19.88 12.90 -11.92
C SER A 171 20.06 11.43 -12.31
N LEU A 172 18.97 10.74 -12.67
CA LEU A 172 18.99 9.32 -13.05
C LEU A 172 19.78 9.05 -14.32
N LYS A 173 19.79 9.96 -15.30
CA LYS A 173 20.59 9.82 -16.53
C LYS A 173 22.10 9.73 -16.27
N LYS A 174 22.56 10.16 -15.10
CA LYS A 174 23.98 10.09 -14.69
C LYS A 174 24.33 8.78 -13.98
N MET A 175 23.32 7.94 -13.66
CA MET A 175 23.50 6.69 -12.91
C MET A 175 23.43 5.52 -13.89
N SER A 176 24.57 4.86 -14.14
CA SER A 176 24.70 3.80 -15.15
C SER A 176 23.85 2.56 -14.86
N GLU A 177 23.54 2.31 -13.59
CA GLU A 177 22.77 1.16 -13.11
C GLU A 177 21.26 1.31 -13.35
N VAL A 178 20.78 2.50 -13.73
CA VAL A 178 19.35 2.77 -13.92
C VAL A 178 18.90 2.39 -15.32
N HIS A 179 18.08 1.35 -15.41
CA HIS A 179 17.52 0.90 -16.68
C HIS A 179 16.66 1.98 -17.36
N PRO A 180 16.73 2.22 -18.69
CA PRO A 180 15.99 3.29 -19.37
C PRO A 180 14.47 3.25 -19.17
N LYS A 181 13.88 2.05 -19.03
CA LYS A 181 12.45 1.89 -18.69
C LYS A 181 12.09 2.53 -17.33
N VAL A 182 13.01 2.57 -16.35
CA VAL A 182 12.76 3.24 -15.05
C VAL A 182 12.55 4.73 -15.27
N ILE A 183 13.44 5.36 -16.06
CA ILE A 183 13.37 6.77 -16.42
C ILE A 183 12.08 7.06 -17.19
N LYS A 184 11.73 6.20 -18.17
CA LYS A 184 10.48 6.32 -18.93
C LYS A 184 9.27 6.26 -18.00
N THR A 185 9.21 5.31 -17.08
CA THR A 185 8.10 5.16 -16.14
C THR A 185 7.94 6.40 -15.26
N ILE A 186 9.03 6.87 -14.63
CA ILE A 186 9.02 8.07 -13.77
C ILE A 186 8.58 9.31 -14.55
N SER A 187 9.03 9.45 -15.81
CA SER A 187 8.70 10.62 -16.63
C SER A 187 7.22 10.78 -16.96
N MET A 188 6.40 9.77 -16.71
CA MET A 188 4.99 9.73 -17.13
C MET A 188 4.04 9.20 -16.04
N MET A 189 4.52 8.80 -14.85
CA MET A 189 3.65 8.23 -13.80
C MET A 189 2.74 9.26 -13.11
N PHE A 190 3.02 10.56 -13.28
CA PHE A 190 2.17 11.65 -12.81
C PHE A 190 1.22 12.18 -13.89
N GLU A 191 1.22 11.58 -15.07
CA GLU A 191 0.20 11.84 -16.09
C GLU A 191 -1.17 11.31 -15.64
N ARG A 192 -2.24 11.84 -16.23
CA ARG A 192 -3.63 11.46 -15.94
C ARG A 192 -4.33 11.17 -17.24
N LEU A 193 -5.27 10.21 -17.26
CA LEU A 193 -5.91 9.78 -18.50
C LEU A 193 -6.54 10.92 -19.31
N ASN A 194 -7.13 11.90 -18.62
CA ASN A 194 -7.73 13.11 -19.19
C ASN A 194 -6.73 14.23 -19.55
N GLY A 195 -5.42 14.01 -19.42
CA GLY A 195 -4.39 15.02 -19.71
C GLY A 195 -4.20 16.06 -18.61
N SER A 196 -4.90 15.96 -17.47
CA SER A 196 -4.73 16.91 -16.36
C SER A 196 -3.45 16.69 -15.54
N GLY A 197 -2.65 15.69 -15.91
CA GLY A 197 -1.38 15.36 -15.26
C GLY A 197 -0.21 16.17 -15.79
N TYR A 198 1.00 15.73 -15.45
CA TYR A 198 2.25 16.36 -15.83
C TYR A 198 3.34 15.30 -16.03
N PRO A 199 4.45 15.60 -16.72
CA PRO A 199 4.87 16.89 -17.27
C PRO A 199 4.41 17.18 -18.71
N LYS A 200 3.97 16.17 -19.47
CA LYS A 200 3.65 16.28 -20.90
C LYS A 200 2.15 16.35 -21.19
N GLN A 201 1.29 16.18 -20.18
CA GLN A 201 -0.17 16.19 -20.33
C GLN A 201 -0.67 15.11 -21.30
N LEU A 202 -0.06 13.93 -21.22
CA LEU A 202 -0.41 12.77 -22.05
C LEU A 202 -1.83 12.30 -21.74
N GLN A 203 -2.46 11.66 -22.72
CA GLN A 203 -3.84 11.18 -22.61
C GLN A 203 -3.95 9.70 -22.97
N GLY A 204 -4.91 9.00 -22.34
CA GLY A 204 -5.25 7.64 -22.73
C GLY A 204 -4.06 6.66 -22.75
N ASP A 205 -3.85 6.02 -23.90
CA ASP A 205 -2.80 5.01 -24.13
C ASP A 205 -1.42 5.60 -24.48
N ASP A 206 -1.29 6.93 -24.61
CA ASP A 206 0.02 7.57 -24.70
C ASP A 206 0.81 7.42 -23.38
N ILE A 207 0.10 7.20 -22.27
CA ILE A 207 0.68 6.89 -20.97
C ILE A 207 1.03 5.40 -20.94
N PRO A 208 2.32 5.03 -20.79
CA PRO A 208 2.72 3.63 -20.74
C PRO A 208 2.07 2.87 -19.57
N PHE A 209 1.77 1.59 -19.78
CA PHE A 209 1.10 0.76 -18.77
C PHE A 209 1.79 0.78 -17.39
N LEU A 210 3.11 0.62 -17.31
CA LEU A 210 3.83 0.70 -16.03
C LEU A 210 3.72 2.08 -15.36
N SER A 211 3.62 3.16 -16.13
CA SER A 211 3.37 4.51 -15.60
C SER A 211 1.95 4.64 -15.05
N LYS A 212 0.94 4.06 -15.72
CA LYS A 212 -0.44 4.00 -15.20
C LYS A 212 -0.49 3.24 -13.86
N VAL A 213 0.16 2.07 -13.79
CA VAL A 213 0.26 1.26 -12.56
C VAL A 213 0.95 2.03 -11.42
N ALA A 214 2.10 2.65 -11.71
CA ALA A 214 2.85 3.46 -10.75
C ALA A 214 2.03 4.66 -10.26
N GLY A 215 1.30 5.32 -11.16
CA GLY A 215 0.47 6.48 -10.85
C GLY A 215 -0.69 6.15 -9.90
N VAL A 216 -1.39 5.04 -10.14
CA VAL A 216 -2.47 4.57 -9.24
C VAL A 216 -1.94 4.29 -7.84
N ALA A 217 -0.85 3.50 -7.73
CA ALA A 217 -0.27 3.15 -6.43
C ALA A 217 0.28 4.38 -5.69
N THR A 218 0.90 5.32 -6.41
CA THR A 218 1.43 6.57 -5.85
C THR A 218 0.31 7.47 -5.34
N PHE A 219 -0.74 7.66 -6.15
CA PHE A 219 -1.90 8.46 -5.76
C PHE A 219 -2.56 7.90 -4.50
N TYR A 220 -2.77 6.57 -4.44
CA TYR A 220 -3.35 5.94 -3.26
C TYR A 220 -2.52 6.19 -1.99
N ASP A 221 -1.19 6.09 -2.08
CA ASP A 221 -0.31 6.40 -0.95
C ASP A 221 -0.45 7.85 -0.48
N GLU A 222 -0.43 8.79 -1.43
CA GLU A 222 -0.46 10.23 -1.18
C GLU A 222 -1.78 10.69 -0.56
N VAL A 223 -2.93 10.17 -1.02
CA VAL A 223 -4.23 10.51 -0.41
C VAL A 223 -4.43 9.85 0.95
N THR A 224 -3.82 8.68 1.17
CA THR A 224 -3.92 7.98 2.46
C THR A 224 -3.07 8.66 3.53
N TYR A 225 -1.88 9.13 3.16
CA TYR A 225 -0.89 9.68 4.08
C TYR A 225 -0.46 11.07 3.62
N LEU A 226 -1.31 12.05 3.93
CA LEU A 226 -1.07 13.45 3.59
C LEU A 226 0.28 13.92 4.14
N LYS A 227 1.07 14.57 3.29
CA LYS A 227 2.42 15.00 3.63
C LYS A 227 2.39 16.03 4.76
N GLY A 228 3.08 15.73 5.85
CA GLY A 228 3.14 16.59 7.03
C GLY A 228 2.13 16.20 8.12
N GLU A 229 1.17 15.34 7.79
CA GLU A 229 0.21 14.82 8.76
C GLU A 229 0.79 13.65 9.57
N LEU A 230 0.46 13.63 10.86
CA LEU A 230 0.81 12.54 11.76
C LEU A 230 -0.15 11.36 11.63
N CYS A 231 -1.34 11.57 11.05
CA CYS A 231 -2.38 10.56 10.92
C CYS A 231 -2.73 10.32 9.45
N SER A 232 -2.99 9.06 9.11
CA SER A 232 -3.59 8.68 7.83
C SER A 232 -5.10 8.88 7.88
N ILE A 233 -5.73 9.18 6.73
CA ILE A 233 -7.19 9.08 6.63
C ILE A 233 -7.64 7.61 6.63
N PRO A 234 -8.93 7.31 6.87
CA PRO A 234 -9.45 5.95 6.80
C PRO A 234 -9.20 5.35 5.40
N SER A 235 -8.86 4.05 5.35
CA SER A 235 -8.62 3.36 4.07
C SER A 235 -9.86 3.35 3.19
N SER A 236 -11.06 3.27 3.77
CA SER A 236 -12.34 3.39 3.04
C SER A 236 -12.47 4.74 2.33
N GLN A 237 -12.00 5.82 2.96
CA GLN A 237 -12.00 7.16 2.39
C GLN A 237 -10.97 7.28 1.26
N SER A 238 -9.76 6.74 1.43
CA SER A 238 -8.75 6.68 0.37
C SER A 238 -9.24 5.90 -0.85
N VAL A 239 -9.86 4.74 -0.64
CA VAL A 239 -10.50 3.94 -1.69
C VAL A 239 -11.60 4.74 -2.38
N SER A 240 -12.43 5.45 -1.62
CA SER A 240 -13.50 6.30 -2.19
C SER A 240 -12.96 7.41 -3.08
N GLN A 241 -11.86 8.07 -2.68
CA GLN A 241 -11.19 9.10 -3.49
C GLN A 241 -10.60 8.51 -4.78
N LEU A 242 -9.90 7.38 -4.70
CA LEU A 242 -9.36 6.69 -5.88
C LEU A 242 -10.49 6.23 -6.81
N TYR A 243 -11.57 5.69 -6.25
CA TYR A 243 -12.73 5.24 -7.01
C TYR A 243 -13.43 6.40 -7.71
N ALA A 244 -13.54 7.57 -7.08
CA ALA A 244 -14.08 8.78 -7.71
C ALA A 244 -13.22 9.30 -8.87
N ALA A 245 -11.91 9.01 -8.86
CA ALA A 245 -10.96 9.41 -9.90
C ALA A 245 -10.95 8.47 -11.13
N ARG A 246 -11.61 7.31 -11.05
CA ARG A 246 -11.66 6.30 -12.11
C ARG A 246 -12.39 6.80 -13.36
N GLY A 247 -11.97 6.35 -14.53
CA GLY A 247 -12.54 6.77 -15.83
C GLY A 247 -12.23 8.22 -16.24
N MET A 248 -11.63 9.01 -15.35
CA MET A 248 -11.23 10.40 -15.60
C MET A 248 -9.73 10.58 -15.46
N GLN A 249 -9.19 10.34 -14.27
CA GLN A 249 -7.76 10.49 -13.97
C GLN A 249 -7.01 9.18 -14.18
N PHE A 250 -7.66 8.05 -13.88
CA PHE A 250 -7.08 6.71 -13.97
C PHE A 250 -7.99 5.77 -14.75
N GLN A 251 -7.41 4.71 -15.32
CA GLN A 251 -8.15 3.69 -16.06
C GLN A 251 -9.12 2.97 -15.12
N ASP A 252 -10.37 2.82 -15.54
CA ASP A 252 -11.44 2.27 -14.70
C ASP A 252 -11.12 0.85 -14.21
N ASP A 253 -10.77 -0.03 -15.14
CA ASP A 253 -10.35 -1.41 -14.86
C ASP A 253 -9.14 -1.46 -13.92
N LEU A 254 -8.14 -0.59 -14.11
CA LEU A 254 -6.93 -0.55 -13.28
C LEU A 254 -7.24 -0.12 -11.84
N VAL A 255 -8.14 0.84 -11.65
CA VAL A 255 -8.62 1.23 -10.31
C VAL A 255 -9.37 0.08 -9.64
N VAL A 256 -10.25 -0.60 -10.39
CA VAL A 256 -10.99 -1.76 -9.88
C VAL A 256 -10.05 -2.88 -9.45
N GLU A 257 -9.04 -3.21 -10.25
CA GLU A 257 -8.06 -4.24 -9.92
C GLU A 257 -7.16 -3.82 -8.75
N PHE A 258 -6.84 -2.53 -8.60
CA PHE A 258 -6.14 -2.04 -7.41
C PHE A 258 -6.96 -2.28 -6.15
N ILE A 259 -8.24 -1.91 -6.17
CA ILE A 259 -9.14 -2.13 -5.02
C ILE A 259 -9.30 -3.63 -4.74
N LYS A 260 -9.37 -4.47 -5.77
CA LYS A 260 -9.37 -5.93 -5.59
C LYS A 260 -8.08 -6.42 -4.95
N ALA A 261 -6.91 -5.91 -5.34
CA ALA A 261 -5.63 -6.35 -4.81
C ALA A 261 -5.54 -6.20 -3.27
N PHE A 262 -6.03 -5.09 -2.73
CA PHE A 262 -5.91 -4.75 -1.31
C PHE A 262 -7.18 -4.94 -0.48
N GLY A 263 -8.35 -5.05 -1.12
CA GLY A 263 -9.64 -4.96 -0.45
C GLY A 263 -9.97 -3.54 0.03
N LEU A 264 -11.17 -3.37 0.57
CA LEU A 264 -11.61 -2.09 1.17
C LEU A 264 -10.84 -1.77 2.46
N TYR A 265 -10.46 -2.81 3.20
CA TYR A 265 -9.73 -2.72 4.47
C TYR A 265 -8.43 -3.53 4.36
N PRO A 266 -7.34 -2.92 3.86
CA PRO A 266 -6.07 -3.61 3.69
C PRO A 266 -5.49 -4.09 5.02
N THR A 267 -4.55 -5.03 4.96
CA THR A 267 -3.85 -5.55 6.14
C THR A 267 -3.26 -4.41 6.98
N GLY A 268 -3.43 -4.53 8.30
CA GLY A 268 -3.12 -3.55 9.33
C GLY A 268 -4.17 -2.45 9.54
N THR A 269 -5.31 -2.46 8.83
CA THR A 269 -6.40 -1.47 9.06
C THR A 269 -7.13 -1.77 10.38
N LEU A 270 -7.40 -0.72 11.16
CA LEU A 270 -8.28 -0.79 12.32
C LEU A 270 -9.73 -0.78 11.86
N VAL A 271 -10.53 -1.73 12.34
CA VAL A 271 -11.91 -1.94 11.93
C VAL A 271 -12.80 -2.21 13.13
N LYS A 272 -14.03 -1.76 13.05
CA LYS A 272 -15.10 -2.08 14.00
C LYS A 272 -15.92 -3.24 13.48
N LEU A 273 -16.16 -4.21 14.34
CA LEU A 273 -16.92 -5.41 14.03
C LEU A 273 -18.41 -5.21 14.35
N SER A 274 -19.28 -6.06 13.79
CA SER A 274 -20.71 -6.09 14.09
C SER A 274 -21.01 -6.36 15.57
N THR A 275 -20.06 -6.93 16.30
CA THR A 275 -20.09 -7.17 17.75
C THR A 275 -19.77 -5.92 18.59
N LYS A 276 -19.44 -4.79 17.93
CA LYS A 276 -18.91 -3.53 18.52
C LYS A 276 -17.46 -3.60 19.03
N GLU A 277 -16.81 -4.73 18.87
CA GLU A 277 -15.37 -4.88 19.15
C GLU A 277 -14.53 -4.15 18.10
N ILE A 278 -13.32 -3.76 18.48
CA ILE A 278 -12.33 -3.18 17.55
C ILE A 278 -11.24 -4.22 17.28
N ALA A 279 -10.94 -4.40 16.02
CA ALA A 279 -9.95 -5.35 15.55
C ALA A 279 -9.01 -4.74 14.52
N ILE A 280 -7.89 -5.42 14.28
CA ILE A 280 -6.92 -5.10 13.23
C ILE A 280 -6.97 -6.20 12.18
N VAL A 281 -7.08 -5.84 10.91
CA VAL A 281 -7.01 -6.82 9.81
C VAL A 281 -5.60 -7.41 9.74
N THR A 282 -5.44 -8.72 9.91
CA THR A 282 -4.11 -9.39 9.92
C THR A 282 -3.78 -10.08 8.62
N GLU A 283 -4.76 -10.71 7.97
CA GLU A 283 -4.56 -11.44 6.73
C GLU A 283 -5.76 -11.24 5.80
N GLN A 284 -5.48 -10.97 4.51
CA GLN A 284 -6.54 -10.83 3.52
C GLN A 284 -7.07 -12.19 3.08
N ASN A 285 -8.37 -12.25 2.83
CA ASN A 285 -8.93 -13.34 2.05
C ASN A 285 -9.04 -12.92 0.58
N TYR A 286 -8.11 -13.41 -0.23
CA TYR A 286 -7.99 -13.03 -1.64
C TYR A 286 -9.17 -13.51 -2.52
N ILE A 287 -9.96 -14.48 -2.04
CA ILE A 287 -11.19 -14.97 -2.71
C ILE A 287 -12.42 -14.16 -2.24
N ARG A 288 -12.52 -13.86 -0.95
CA ARG A 288 -13.63 -13.11 -0.34
C ARG A 288 -13.11 -11.92 0.46
N ARG A 289 -12.90 -10.79 -0.22
CA ARG A 289 -12.25 -9.58 0.33
C ARG A 289 -12.91 -8.95 1.57
N LEU A 290 -14.20 -9.23 1.82
CA LEU A 290 -14.92 -8.78 3.02
C LEU A 290 -14.88 -9.78 4.18
N LYS A 291 -14.08 -10.84 4.05
CA LYS A 291 -13.94 -11.91 5.03
C LYS A 291 -12.47 -12.16 5.39
N PRO A 292 -11.71 -11.12 5.79
CA PRO A 292 -10.33 -11.30 6.23
C PRO A 292 -10.24 -11.97 7.60
N ARG A 293 -9.03 -12.35 8.00
CA ARG A 293 -8.71 -12.66 9.40
C ARG A 293 -8.41 -11.36 10.14
N VAL A 294 -8.92 -11.25 11.36
CA VAL A 294 -8.78 -10.07 12.20
C VAL A 294 -8.29 -10.43 13.59
N MET A 295 -7.58 -9.51 14.22
CA MET A 295 -7.09 -9.60 15.59
C MET A 295 -7.82 -8.57 16.45
N VAL A 296 -8.67 -9.03 17.37
CA VAL A 296 -9.43 -8.19 18.30
C VAL A 296 -8.47 -7.58 19.32
N VAL A 297 -8.62 -6.28 19.53
CA VAL A 297 -7.74 -5.47 20.39
C VAL A 297 -8.51 -4.65 21.43
N VAL A 298 -9.81 -4.41 21.19
CA VAL A 298 -10.73 -3.77 22.15
C VAL A 298 -12.00 -4.60 22.21
N ASP A 299 -12.44 -4.91 23.43
CA ASP A 299 -13.66 -5.66 23.69
C ASP A 299 -14.93 -4.84 23.37
N LYS A 300 -16.09 -5.50 23.47
CA LYS A 300 -17.42 -4.87 23.28
C LYS A 300 -17.73 -3.75 24.30
N SER A 301 -16.98 -3.68 25.39
CA SER A 301 -17.14 -2.73 26.49
C SER A 301 -16.25 -1.49 26.29
N GLY A 302 -15.35 -1.51 25.31
CA GLY A 302 -14.40 -0.42 25.04
C GLY A 302 -13.06 -0.54 25.77
N HIS A 303 -12.78 -1.68 26.43
CA HIS A 303 -11.52 -1.92 27.11
C HIS A 303 -10.50 -2.61 26.20
N ALA A 304 -9.25 -2.17 26.26
CA ALA A 304 -8.15 -2.83 25.57
C ALA A 304 -7.94 -4.24 26.12
N LEU A 305 -7.69 -5.21 25.24
CA LEU A 305 -7.40 -6.58 25.63
C LEU A 305 -5.91 -6.76 25.98
N ASP A 306 -5.63 -7.50 27.05
CA ASP A 306 -4.26 -7.90 27.43
C ASP A 306 -3.72 -9.01 26.53
N GLN A 307 -4.59 -9.88 26.03
CA GLN A 307 -4.26 -10.94 25.08
C GLN A 307 -5.14 -10.79 23.84
N PHE A 308 -4.50 -10.79 22.68
CA PHE A 308 -5.22 -10.63 21.41
C PHE A 308 -5.93 -11.92 21.00
N GLU A 309 -7.14 -11.76 20.50
CA GLU A 309 -7.96 -12.87 20.02
C GLU A 309 -8.11 -12.78 18.50
N TYR A 310 -7.96 -13.90 17.80
CA TYR A 310 -8.04 -13.94 16.34
C TYR A 310 -9.37 -14.51 15.89
N ILE A 311 -10.00 -13.84 14.91
CA ILE A 311 -11.24 -14.28 14.29
C ILE A 311 -11.03 -14.40 12.79
N ASP A 312 -11.37 -15.55 12.22
CA ASP A 312 -11.51 -15.71 10.78
C ASP A 312 -12.95 -15.40 10.36
N LEU A 313 -13.17 -14.25 9.71
CA LEU A 313 -14.51 -13.82 9.35
C LEU A 313 -15.17 -14.72 8.29
N MET A 314 -14.43 -15.58 7.59
CA MET A 314 -15.00 -16.62 6.73
C MET A 314 -15.72 -17.71 7.53
N ILE A 315 -15.13 -18.12 8.65
CA ILE A 315 -15.65 -19.19 9.51
C ILE A 315 -16.69 -18.62 10.47
N GLY A 316 -16.48 -17.37 10.92
CA GLY A 316 -17.26 -16.74 11.98
C GLY A 316 -16.52 -16.77 13.31
N ASP A 317 -17.15 -16.22 14.35
CA ASP A 317 -16.56 -16.17 15.69
C ASP A 317 -16.74 -17.53 16.39
N THR A 318 -15.61 -18.20 16.60
CA THR A 318 -15.51 -19.51 17.23
C THR A 318 -15.17 -19.43 18.72
N ARG A 319 -14.94 -18.24 19.29
CA ARG A 319 -14.51 -18.09 20.70
C ARG A 319 -15.53 -18.63 21.69
N ASN A 320 -16.81 -18.60 21.32
CA ASN A 320 -17.91 -19.11 22.15
C ASN A 320 -18.19 -20.61 21.94
N ILE A 321 -17.43 -21.32 21.10
CA ILE A 321 -17.65 -22.74 20.81
C ILE A 321 -16.90 -23.56 21.86
N VAL A 322 -17.64 -24.29 22.69
CA VAL A 322 -17.06 -25.22 23.67
C VAL A 322 -16.72 -26.54 22.97
N PRO A 323 -15.48 -27.06 23.06
CA PRO A 323 -15.15 -28.35 22.47
C PRO A 323 -16.00 -29.47 23.13
N PRO A 324 -16.52 -30.42 22.34
CA PRO A 324 -17.35 -31.50 22.89
C PRO A 324 -16.54 -32.36 23.87
N THR A 325 -17.04 -32.52 25.09
CA THR A 325 -16.47 -33.42 26.09
C THR A 325 -16.67 -34.88 25.66
N PRO A 326 -15.77 -35.83 26.00
CA PRO A 326 -15.87 -37.23 25.55
C PRO A 326 -17.22 -37.92 25.85
N SER A 327 -17.89 -37.50 26.92
CA SER A 327 -19.22 -37.98 27.34
C SER A 327 -20.39 -37.43 26.51
N ARG A 328 -20.18 -36.37 25.71
CA ARG A 328 -21.22 -35.69 24.91
C ARG A 328 -21.13 -35.96 23.40
N ILE A 329 -20.15 -36.75 22.96
CA ILE A 329 -19.93 -37.10 21.54
C ILE A 329 -21.18 -37.77 20.91
N ARG A 330 -22.00 -38.48 21.70
CA ARG A 330 -23.21 -39.15 21.20
C ARG A 330 -24.37 -38.19 20.83
N ARG A 331 -24.29 -36.88 21.15
CA ARG A 331 -25.25 -35.83 20.73
C ARG A 331 -24.56 -34.47 20.57
N ALA A 332 -23.46 -34.40 19.83
CA ALA A 332 -22.86 -33.11 19.49
C ALA A 332 -23.64 -32.46 18.32
N GLU A 333 -24.62 -31.60 18.63
CA GLU A 333 -25.00 -30.57 17.66
C GLU A 333 -23.77 -29.67 17.48
N ALA A 334 -23.24 -29.61 16.26
CA ALA A 334 -22.13 -28.72 15.95
C ALA A 334 -22.58 -27.28 16.22
N GLN A 335 -22.04 -26.65 17.26
CA GLN A 335 -22.31 -25.25 17.55
C GLN A 335 -21.82 -24.42 16.36
N ILE A 336 -22.74 -23.71 15.71
CA ILE A 336 -22.44 -22.89 14.53
C ILE A 336 -21.74 -21.62 15.03
N PRO A 337 -20.55 -21.26 14.49
CA PRO A 337 -19.88 -20.01 14.83
C PRO A 337 -20.80 -18.80 14.60
N SER A 338 -20.78 -17.84 15.51
CA SER A 338 -21.59 -16.62 15.35
C SER A 338 -21.06 -15.77 14.20
N ARG A 339 -21.94 -15.32 13.31
CA ARG A 339 -21.55 -14.49 12.17
C ARG A 339 -21.06 -13.12 12.65
N VAL A 340 -19.84 -12.77 12.25
CA VAL A 340 -19.24 -11.46 12.47
C VAL A 340 -18.90 -10.81 11.12
N ASP A 341 -19.22 -9.53 11.00
CA ASP A 341 -19.00 -8.73 9.80
C ASP A 341 -18.20 -7.46 10.14
N LEU A 342 -17.46 -6.95 9.15
CA LEU A 342 -16.80 -5.63 9.22
C LEU A 342 -17.86 -4.54 9.02
N ILE A 343 -17.84 -3.51 9.87
CA ILE A 343 -18.78 -2.38 9.78
C ILE A 343 -18.11 -1.18 9.12
N GLU A 344 -17.03 -0.69 9.71
CA GLU A 344 -16.32 0.51 9.29
C GLU A 344 -14.86 0.43 9.73
N ASP A 345 -13.97 1.15 9.04
CA ASP A 345 -12.64 1.43 9.55
C ASP A 345 -12.68 2.62 10.52
N VAL A 346 -11.82 2.57 11.51
CA VAL A 346 -11.79 3.55 12.59
C VAL A 346 -10.40 4.14 12.76
N GLN A 347 -10.33 5.34 13.34
CA GLN A 347 -9.06 6.00 13.56
C GLN A 347 -8.42 5.56 14.89
N PRO A 348 -7.09 5.38 14.92
CA PRO A 348 -6.38 4.95 16.12
C PRO A 348 -6.65 5.80 17.37
N TYR A 349 -6.85 7.11 17.20
CA TYR A 349 -7.04 8.06 18.29
C TYR A 349 -8.46 8.07 18.86
N ASP A 350 -9.41 7.37 18.24
CA ASP A 350 -10.78 7.25 18.74
C ASP A 350 -10.88 6.23 19.90
N TYR A 351 -9.81 5.48 20.18
CA TYR A 351 -9.78 4.37 21.14
C TYR A 351 -8.54 4.43 22.05
N PRO A 352 -8.62 3.92 23.30
CA PRO A 352 -7.54 3.97 24.26
C PRO A 352 -6.46 2.89 23.99
N ILE A 353 -5.98 2.81 22.75
CA ILE A 353 -5.01 1.79 22.31
C ILE A 353 -3.79 2.42 21.66
N LYS A 354 -2.61 1.87 21.99
CA LYS A 354 -1.36 2.20 21.31
C LYS A 354 -1.17 1.26 20.13
N VAL A 355 -1.79 1.59 18.98
CA VAL A 355 -1.78 0.73 17.78
C VAL A 355 -0.37 0.32 17.36
N THR A 356 0.63 1.20 17.51
CA THR A 356 2.03 0.88 17.25
C THR A 356 2.55 -0.25 18.16
N LYS A 357 2.26 -0.19 19.46
CA LYS A 357 2.65 -1.22 20.44
C LYS A 357 2.02 -2.57 20.08
N ILE A 358 0.72 -2.55 19.82
CA ILE A 358 -0.04 -3.75 19.43
C ILE A 358 0.54 -4.38 18.16
N ARG A 359 0.87 -3.57 17.16
CA ARG A 359 1.45 -4.05 15.91
C ARG A 359 2.84 -4.68 16.11
N LEU A 360 3.67 -4.11 16.98
CA LEU A 360 4.96 -4.68 17.36
C LEU A 360 4.82 -5.97 18.17
N GLU A 361 3.86 -6.03 19.10
CA GLU A 361 3.56 -7.25 19.87
C GLU A 361 3.06 -8.36 18.96
N HIS A 362 2.21 -8.05 17.97
CA HIS A 362 1.81 -9.01 16.95
C HIS A 362 3.01 -9.55 16.17
N ILE A 363 3.92 -8.68 15.70
CA ILE A 363 5.17 -9.13 15.04
C ILE A 363 5.95 -10.07 15.96
N ALA A 364 6.15 -9.70 17.23
CA ALA A 364 6.88 -10.52 18.19
C ALA A 364 6.20 -11.90 18.42
N VAL A 365 4.87 -11.94 18.52
CA VAL A 365 4.11 -13.21 18.64
C VAL A 365 4.29 -14.07 17.39
N GLN A 366 4.20 -13.48 16.20
CA GLN A 366 4.42 -14.20 14.94
C GLN A 366 5.85 -14.78 14.85
N GLN A 367 6.85 -14.02 15.30
CA GLN A 367 8.25 -14.48 15.35
C GLN A 367 8.47 -15.60 16.39
N ALA A 368 7.83 -15.50 17.56
CA ALA A 368 7.96 -16.51 18.63
C ALA A 368 7.29 -17.84 18.30
N THR A 369 6.20 -17.83 17.51
CA THR A 369 5.49 -19.04 17.08
C THR A 369 6.31 -19.87 16.06
N HIS A 370 7.44 -19.34 15.57
CA HIS A 370 8.33 -19.98 14.61
C HIS A 370 9.56 -20.66 15.27
N VAL A 371 9.83 -20.42 16.55
CA VAL A 371 10.87 -21.13 17.32
C VAL A 371 10.30 -22.42 17.87
#